data_AF-A0A529LJS8-F1
#
_entry.id   AF-A0A529LJS8-F1
#
_cell.length_a   1.000
_cell.length_b   1.000
_cell.length_c   1.000
_cell.angle_alpha   90.00
_cell.angle_beta   90.00
_cell.angle_gamma   90.00
#
_symmetry.space_group_name_H-M   'P 1'
#
loop_
_entity.id
_entity.type
_entity.pdbx_description
1 polymer ?
#
loop_
_entity_poly.entity_id
_entity_poly.type
_entity_poly.pdbx_seq_one_letter_code
_entity_poly.pdbx_strand_id
1 'polypeptide(L)'
;MKDTARVLGRMYDAIEYRGFAQHQAELLATHAGVPVYNGLTNEAHPTQILADFMTMREFTHKHLSDMTVAFVGEGRDNVALSLAVGAAKVGIDMRIASPKELWPDGEFCAHVRTLAERSGGRFRLDEDVKSCVEGADFIYT
;
A
#
# COMPACT_ATOMS: atom_id res chain seq x y z
N MET A 1 -12.29 -8.90 -20.11
CA MET A 1 -12.47 -7.68 -19.31
C MET A 1 -13.19 -6.56 -20.04
N LYS A 2 -12.72 -6.10 -21.22
CA LYS A 2 -13.31 -4.94 -21.92
C LYS A 2 -14.83 -5.03 -22.17
N ASP A 3 -15.32 -6.16 -22.64
CA ASP A 3 -16.75 -6.33 -22.93
C ASP A 3 -17.60 -6.45 -21.66
N THR A 4 -17.12 -7.21 -20.67
CA THR A 4 -17.71 -7.31 -19.33
C THR A 4 -17.87 -5.92 -18.69
N ALA A 5 -16.83 -5.08 -18.77
CA ALA A 5 -16.85 -3.73 -18.20
C ALA A 5 -17.98 -2.88 -18.79
N ARG A 6 -18.12 -2.87 -20.13
CA ARG A 6 -19.15 -2.09 -20.83
C ARG A 6 -20.56 -2.57 -20.54
N VAL A 7 -20.76 -3.86 -20.32
CA VAL A 7 -22.07 -4.43 -19.95
C VAL A 7 -22.41 -4.04 -18.52
N LEU A 8 -21.52 -4.32 -17.57
CA LEU A 8 -21.77 -4.06 -16.15
C LEU A 8 -21.95 -2.56 -15.87
N GLY A 9 -21.15 -1.70 -16.50
CA GLY A 9 -21.26 -0.25 -16.32
C GLY A 9 -22.52 0.39 -16.88
N ARG A 10 -23.36 -0.36 -17.60
CA ARG A 10 -24.73 0.06 -17.98
C ARG A 10 -25.82 -0.49 -17.06
N MET A 11 -25.48 -1.39 -16.14
CA MET A 11 -26.40 -2.03 -15.22
C MET A 11 -26.20 -1.58 -13.77
N TYR A 12 -24.97 -1.22 -13.39
CA TYR A 12 -24.58 -0.88 -12.04
C TYR A 12 -23.97 0.53 -11.97
N ASP A 13 -24.11 1.17 -10.81
CA ASP A 13 -23.60 2.52 -10.57
C ASP A 13 -22.11 2.58 -10.19
N ALA A 14 -21.53 1.46 -9.76
CA ALA A 14 -20.10 1.29 -9.47
C ALA A 14 -19.73 -0.19 -9.47
N ILE A 15 -18.43 -0.49 -9.59
CA ILE A 15 -17.91 -1.86 -9.63
C ILE A 15 -16.73 -2.01 -8.68
N GLU A 16 -16.77 -3.01 -7.81
CA GLU A 16 -15.59 -3.46 -7.06
C GLU A 16 -14.91 -4.60 -7.82
N TYR A 17 -13.57 -4.61 -7.82
CA TYR A 17 -12.76 -5.66 -8.41
C TYR A 17 -11.78 -6.23 -7.39
N ARG A 18 -11.89 -7.54 -7.19
CA ARG A 18 -10.92 -8.37 -6.49
C ARG A 18 -10.45 -9.48 -7.40
N GLY A 19 -9.14 -9.56 -7.62
CA GLY A 19 -8.56 -10.55 -8.52
C GLY A 19 -7.03 -10.55 -8.46
N PHE A 20 -6.39 -11.05 -9.52
CA PHE A 20 -4.94 -11.20 -9.54
C PHE A 20 -4.24 -9.98 -10.13
N ALA A 21 -4.31 -9.78 -11.45
CA ALA A 21 -3.52 -8.75 -12.12
C ALA A 21 -4.15 -7.35 -12.06
N GLN A 22 -3.37 -6.36 -11.63
CA GLN A 22 -3.74 -4.94 -11.58
C GLN A 22 -4.22 -4.41 -12.94
N HIS A 23 -3.58 -4.83 -14.04
CA HIS A 23 -3.99 -4.45 -15.40
C HIS A 23 -5.45 -4.84 -15.72
N GLN A 24 -5.99 -5.89 -15.11
CA GLN A 24 -7.41 -6.23 -15.30
C GLN A 24 -8.34 -5.23 -14.60
N ALA A 25 -7.98 -4.76 -13.41
CA ALA A 25 -8.69 -3.70 -12.71
C ALA A 25 -8.65 -2.38 -13.51
N GLU A 26 -7.51 -2.06 -14.12
CA GLU A 26 -7.31 -0.88 -14.96
C GLU A 26 -8.12 -0.95 -16.27
N LEU A 27 -8.15 -2.12 -16.93
CA LEU A 27 -8.99 -2.34 -18.09
C LEU A 27 -10.49 -2.22 -17.75
N LEU A 28 -10.89 -2.72 -16.58
CA LEU A 28 -12.26 -2.57 -16.08
C LEU A 28 -12.59 -1.08 -15.87
N ALA A 29 -11.73 -0.36 -15.15
CA ALA A 29 -11.88 1.08 -14.91
C ALA A 29 -11.94 1.91 -16.20
N THR A 30 -11.08 1.58 -17.17
CA THR A 30 -11.01 2.28 -18.48
C THR A 30 -12.29 2.12 -19.29
N HIS A 31 -12.99 0.98 -19.16
CA HIS A 31 -14.10 0.63 -20.05
C HIS A 31 -15.48 0.59 -19.39
N ALA A 32 -15.58 0.61 -18.06
CA ALA A 32 -16.84 0.52 -17.34
C ALA A 32 -17.70 1.78 -17.50
N GLY A 33 -17.10 2.97 -17.49
CA GLY A 33 -17.84 4.24 -17.52
C GLY A 33 -18.53 4.61 -16.20
N VAL A 34 -18.30 3.82 -15.14
CA VAL A 34 -18.70 4.07 -13.75
C VAL A 34 -17.48 3.89 -12.84
N PRO A 35 -17.48 4.41 -11.59
CA PRO A 35 -16.38 4.23 -10.66
C PRO A 35 -16.02 2.75 -10.46
N VAL A 36 -14.71 2.46 -10.47
CA VAL A 36 -14.17 1.12 -10.22
C VAL A 36 -13.23 1.17 -9.02
N TYR A 37 -13.48 0.31 -8.03
CA TYR A 37 -12.71 0.23 -6.79
C TYR A 37 -11.88 -1.06 -6.78
N ASN A 38 -10.57 -0.95 -6.55
CA ASN A 38 -9.73 -2.13 -6.34
C ASN A 38 -9.88 -2.60 -4.89
N GLY A 39 -10.55 -3.74 -4.70
CA GLY A 39 -10.66 -4.37 -3.40
C GLY A 39 -9.43 -5.17 -3.02
N LEU A 40 -8.76 -5.83 -3.97
CA LEU A 40 -7.44 -6.47 -3.81
C LEU A 40 -6.90 -6.98 -5.16
N THR A 41 -5.61 -6.78 -5.38
CA THR A 41 -4.80 -7.34 -6.48
C THR A 41 -3.49 -7.91 -5.96
N ASN A 42 -2.74 -8.62 -6.81
CA ASN A 42 -1.39 -9.08 -6.50
C ASN A 42 -0.40 -7.92 -6.30
N GLU A 43 -0.73 -6.73 -6.80
CA GLU A 43 0.14 -5.56 -6.74
C GLU A 43 -0.27 -4.56 -5.65
N ALA A 44 -1.57 -4.46 -5.33
CA ALA A 44 -2.06 -3.46 -4.38
C ALA A 44 -3.31 -3.90 -3.60
N HIS A 45 -3.42 -3.39 -2.36
CA HIS A 45 -4.59 -3.48 -1.50
C HIS A 45 -4.94 -2.11 -0.87
N PRO A 46 -5.40 -1.13 -1.68
CA PRO A 46 -5.53 0.26 -1.23
C PRO A 46 -6.56 0.46 -0.11
N THR A 47 -7.62 -0.34 -0.09
CA THR A 47 -8.67 -0.26 0.95
C THR A 47 -8.16 -0.66 2.33
N GLN A 48 -7.27 -1.66 2.42
CA GLN A 48 -6.66 -2.10 3.67
C GLN A 48 -5.83 -0.96 4.28
N ILE A 49 -5.00 -0.29 3.48
CA ILE A 49 -4.12 0.78 3.96
C ILE A 49 -4.89 1.96 4.54
N LEU A 50 -6.05 2.31 3.97
CA LEU A 50 -6.90 3.35 4.55
C LEU A 50 -7.49 2.94 5.91
N ALA A 51 -7.88 1.67 6.06
CA ALA A 51 -8.35 1.14 7.34
C ALA A 51 -7.22 1.08 8.39
N ASP A 52 -6.01 0.72 7.96
CA ASP A 52 -4.82 0.71 8.81
C ASP A 52 -4.52 2.12 9.33
N PHE A 53 -4.53 3.13 8.46
CA PHE A 53 -4.27 4.52 8.86
C PHE A 53 -5.34 5.07 9.78
N MET A 54 -6.61 4.71 9.57
CA MET A 54 -7.68 5.05 10.51
C MET A 54 -7.38 4.45 11.89
N THR A 55 -7.07 3.15 11.94
CA THR A 55 -6.72 2.45 13.18
C THR A 55 -5.51 3.09 13.87
N MET A 56 -4.43 3.35 13.13
CA MET A 56 -3.21 3.93 13.69
C MET A 56 -3.46 5.30 14.33
N ARG A 57 -4.27 6.15 13.68
CA ARG A 57 -4.68 7.46 14.23
C ARG A 57 -5.53 7.32 15.47
N GLU A 58 -6.47 6.38 15.49
CA GLU A 58 -7.38 6.20 16.63
C GLU A 58 -6.65 5.68 17.88
N PHE A 59 -5.63 4.84 17.72
CA PHE A 59 -4.92 4.22 18.86
C PHE A 59 -3.68 5.00 19.34
N THR A 60 -3.11 5.89 18.52
CA THR A 60 -2.00 6.76 18.96
C THR A 60 -2.43 8.20 19.23
N HIS A 61 -3.54 8.64 18.64
CA HIS A 61 -3.96 10.05 18.57
C HIS A 61 -2.91 10.99 17.94
N LYS A 62 -1.87 10.45 17.30
CA LYS A 62 -0.85 11.21 16.57
C LYS A 62 -1.34 11.56 15.18
N HIS A 63 -0.76 12.60 14.59
CA HIS A 63 -0.86 12.79 13.15
C HIS A 63 -0.05 11.69 12.43
N LEU A 64 -0.49 11.22 11.25
CA LEU A 64 0.20 10.13 10.54
C LEU A 64 1.67 10.46 10.25
N SER A 65 1.98 11.73 9.95
CA SER A 65 3.36 12.18 9.73
C SER A 65 4.28 12.07 10.94
N ASP A 66 3.72 11.93 12.13
CA ASP A 66 4.47 11.84 13.38
C ASP A 66 4.64 10.39 13.85
N MET A 67 4.22 9.42 13.01
CA MET A 67 4.24 8.00 13.33
C MET A 67 5.42 7.28 12.68
N THR A 68 5.88 6.26 13.40
CA THR A 68 6.81 5.25 12.89
C THR A 68 6.09 3.91 12.77
N VAL A 69 6.15 3.29 11.59
CA VAL A 69 5.57 1.96 11.34
C VAL A 69 6.66 1.01 10.87
N ALA A 70 6.77 -0.14 11.55
CA ALA A 70 7.66 -1.22 11.16
C ALA A 70 6.85 -2.40 10.61
N PHE A 71 7.11 -2.81 9.38
CA PHE A 71 6.63 -4.07 8.82
C PHE A 71 7.72 -5.14 8.98
N VAL A 72 7.35 -6.34 9.41
CA VAL A 72 8.26 -7.48 9.57
C VAL A 72 7.71 -8.66 8.79
N GLY A 73 8.43 -9.17 7.79
CA GLY A 73 7.92 -10.28 6.98
C GLY A 73 8.44 -10.29 5.54
N GLU A 74 7.61 -10.76 4.61
CA GLU A 74 7.93 -10.74 3.18
C GLU A 74 7.78 -9.31 2.63
N GLY A 75 8.90 -8.58 2.55
CA GLY A 75 8.90 -7.16 2.19
C GLY A 75 8.36 -6.84 0.79
N ARG A 76 8.25 -7.82 -0.10
CA ARG A 76 7.73 -7.71 -1.47
C ARG A 76 6.26 -8.13 -1.63
N ASP A 77 5.57 -8.50 -0.56
CA ASP A 77 4.15 -8.83 -0.65
C ASP A 77 3.30 -7.58 -0.93
N ASN A 78 2.08 -7.77 -1.43
CA ASN A 78 1.21 -6.67 -1.82
C ASN A 78 0.78 -5.75 -0.67
N VAL A 79 0.71 -6.26 0.56
CA VAL A 79 0.35 -5.45 1.74
C VAL A 79 1.53 -4.58 2.14
N ALA A 80 2.74 -5.13 2.23
CA ALA A 80 3.98 -4.41 2.51
C ALA A 80 4.22 -3.30 1.48
N LEU A 81 4.07 -3.62 0.19
CA LEU A 81 4.21 -2.65 -0.90
C LEU A 81 3.12 -1.56 -0.82
N SER A 82 1.87 -1.93 -0.59
CA SER A 82 0.77 -0.97 -0.45
C SER A 82 0.96 -0.05 0.75
N LEU A 83 1.39 -0.61 1.89
CA LEU A 83 1.66 0.13 3.11
C LEU A 83 2.81 1.10 2.92
N ALA A 84 3.89 0.69 2.25
CA ALA A 84 5.02 1.56 1.93
C ALA A 84 4.62 2.75 1.04
N VAL A 85 3.83 2.51 -0.01
CA VAL A 85 3.33 3.59 -0.89
C VAL A 85 2.40 4.53 -0.13
N GLY A 86 1.48 3.99 0.67
CA GLY A 86 0.57 4.78 1.50
C GLY A 86 1.33 5.65 2.50
N ALA A 87 2.26 5.04 3.24
CA ALA A 87 3.07 5.68 4.26
C ALA A 87 3.89 6.84 3.68
N ALA A 88 4.53 6.59 2.55
CA ALA A 88 5.29 7.60 1.82
C ALA A 88 4.43 8.77 1.32
N LYS A 89 3.12 8.59 1.09
CA LYS A 89 2.23 9.69 0.69
C LYS A 89 1.76 10.55 1.86
N VAL A 90 1.73 10.01 3.08
CA VAL A 90 1.18 10.70 4.26
C VAL A 90 2.24 11.12 5.30
N GLY A 91 3.52 10.85 5.01
CA GLY A 91 4.63 11.31 5.83
C GLY A 91 5.05 10.36 6.96
N ILE A 92 4.60 9.11 6.96
CA ILE A 92 5.00 8.11 7.97
C ILE A 92 6.50 7.76 7.80
N ASP A 93 7.19 7.50 8.92
CA ASP A 93 8.50 6.83 8.93
C ASP A 93 8.28 5.31 8.77
N MET A 94 8.36 4.84 7.52
CA MET A 94 8.13 3.45 7.16
C MET A 94 9.43 2.65 7.18
N ARG A 95 9.38 1.50 7.86
CA ARG A 95 10.52 0.61 8.04
C ARG A 95 10.09 -0.81 7.66
N ILE A 96 10.85 -1.48 6.81
CA ILE A 96 10.60 -2.87 6.47
C ILE A 96 11.79 -3.71 6.95
N ALA A 97 11.53 -4.61 7.89
CA ALA A 97 12.44 -5.68 8.27
C ALA A 97 12.13 -6.92 7.45
N SER A 98 13.05 -7.30 6.57
CA SER A 98 12.87 -8.45 5.68
C SER A 98 14.25 -9.02 5.31
N PRO A 99 14.38 -10.34 5.09
CA PRO A 99 15.55 -10.90 4.40
C PRO A 99 15.74 -10.23 3.04
N LYS A 100 17.00 -9.99 2.62
CA LYS A 100 17.30 -9.30 1.35
C LYS A 100 16.68 -9.96 0.12
N GLU A 101 16.58 -11.29 0.11
CA GLU A 101 15.97 -12.07 -0.98
C GLU A 101 14.46 -11.86 -1.12
N LEU A 102 13.81 -11.27 -0.11
CA LEU A 102 12.38 -10.93 -0.08
C LEU A 102 12.13 -9.42 -0.16
N TRP A 103 13.16 -8.60 -0.41
CA TRP A 103 12.96 -7.16 -0.58
C TRP A 103 12.18 -6.82 -1.85
N PRO A 104 11.46 -5.67 -1.86
CA PRO A 104 10.93 -5.10 -3.09
C PRO A 104 12.03 -4.86 -4.12
N ASP A 105 11.64 -4.76 -5.39
CA ASP A 105 12.54 -4.35 -6.44
C ASP A 105 13.11 -2.93 -6.19
N GLY A 106 14.31 -2.70 -6.73
CA GLY A 106 15.05 -1.45 -6.49
C GLY A 106 14.34 -0.21 -7.06
N GLU A 107 13.60 -0.38 -8.15
CA GLU A 107 12.84 0.70 -8.80
C GLU A 107 11.66 1.13 -7.91
N PHE A 108 10.90 0.17 -7.38
CA PHE A 108 9.87 0.41 -6.38
C PHE A 108 10.43 1.13 -5.16
N CYS A 109 11.56 0.66 -4.62
CA CYS A 109 12.21 1.30 -3.47
C CYS A 109 12.59 2.76 -3.76
N ALA A 110 13.13 3.04 -4.96
CA ALA A 110 13.46 4.41 -5.36
C ALA A 110 12.20 5.28 -5.52
N HIS A 111 11.13 4.72 -6.08
CA HIS A 111 9.84 5.39 -6.20
C HIS A 111 9.26 5.77 -4.83
N VAL A 112 9.24 4.83 -3.88
CA VAL A 112 8.72 5.08 -2.52
C VAL A 112 9.56 6.14 -1.79
N ARG A 113 10.90 6.11 -1.90
CA ARG A 113 11.75 7.16 -1.31
C ARG A 113 11.44 8.54 -1.89
N THR A 114 11.27 8.64 -3.20
CA THR A 114 10.89 9.90 -3.88
C THR A 114 9.54 10.42 -3.39
N LEU A 115 8.56 9.53 -3.16
CA LEU A 115 7.27 9.92 -2.58
C LEU A 115 7.42 10.42 -1.13
N ALA A 116 8.20 9.71 -0.32
CA ALA A 116 8.42 10.03 1.09
C ALA A 116 9.09 11.39 1.26
N GLU A 117 10.09 11.72 0.42
CA GLU A 117 10.73 13.03 0.43
C GLU A 117 9.75 14.19 0.22
N ARG A 118 8.72 13.99 -0.61
CA ARG A 118 7.71 15.03 -0.90
C ARG A 118 6.72 15.24 0.24
N SER A 119 6.48 14.22 1.05
CA SER A 119 5.55 14.28 2.19
C SER A 119 6.25 14.55 3.53
N GLY A 120 7.60 14.53 3.57
CA GLY A 120 8.38 14.63 4.80
C GLY A 120 8.53 13.29 5.54
N GLY A 121 8.08 12.18 4.95
CA GLY A 121 8.22 10.85 5.51
C GLY A 121 9.62 10.25 5.30
N ARG A 122 9.79 9.01 5.74
CA ARG A 122 11.02 8.23 5.55
C ARG A 122 10.70 6.81 5.11
N PHE A 123 11.61 6.21 4.36
CA PHE A 123 11.50 4.81 3.97
C PHE A 123 12.86 4.12 4.09
N ARG A 124 12.92 3.03 4.87
CA ARG A 124 14.13 2.20 4.98
C ARG A 124 13.80 0.71 4.98
N LEU A 125 14.77 -0.06 4.48
CA LEU A 125 14.79 -1.51 4.46
C LEU A 125 16.01 -1.98 5.25
N ASP A 126 15.84 -2.99 6.08
CA ASP A 126 16.92 -3.60 6.84
C ASP A 126 16.64 -5.11 7.02
N GLU A 127 17.69 -5.90 7.22
CA GLU A 127 17.57 -7.31 7.62
C GLU A 127 17.49 -7.44 9.14
N ASP A 128 18.00 -6.46 9.90
CA ASP A 128 17.89 -6.46 11.36
C ASP A 128 16.50 -6.03 11.82
N VAL A 129 15.72 -7.01 12.28
CA VAL A 129 14.39 -6.78 12.87
C VAL A 129 14.48 -5.80 14.02
N LYS A 130 15.53 -5.89 14.86
CA LYS A 130 15.64 -5.04 16.04
C LYS A 130 15.78 -3.56 15.66
N SER A 131 16.67 -3.24 14.72
CA SER A 131 16.85 -1.86 14.22
C SER A 131 15.52 -1.27 13.71
N CYS A 132 14.73 -2.09 13.00
CA CYS A 132 13.47 -1.64 12.39
C CYS A 132 12.37 -1.36 13.42
N VAL A 133 12.16 -2.26 14.38
CA VAL A 133 11.05 -2.16 15.35
C VAL A 133 11.35 -1.22 16.52
N GLU A 134 12.62 -0.87 16.75
CA GLU A 134 12.99 0.02 17.85
C GLU A 134 12.33 1.40 17.73
N GLY A 135 11.49 1.73 18.72
CA GLY A 135 10.74 2.99 18.77
C GLY A 135 9.60 3.10 17.75
N ALA A 136 9.19 1.99 17.11
CA ALA A 136 8.01 1.98 16.25
C ALA A 136 6.72 2.14 17.07
N ASP A 137 5.76 2.91 16.54
CA ASP A 137 4.42 3.03 17.12
C ASP A 137 3.59 1.78 16.83
N PHE A 138 3.79 1.19 15.64
CA PHE A 138 3.14 -0.05 15.22
C PHE A 138 4.15 -1.01 14.60
N ILE A 139 3.96 -2.29 14.93
CA ILE A 139 4.58 -3.42 14.23
C ILE A 139 3.48 -4.10 13.42
N TYR A 140 3.68 -4.22 12.11
CA TYR A 140 2.79 -4.87 11.15
C TYR A 140 3.48 -6.12 10.60
N THR A 141 2.73 -7.17 10.25
CA THR A 141 3.24 -8.41 9.64
C THR A 141 2.28 -9.00 8.63
#